data_AF-W2USU9-F1
#
_entry.id   AF-W2USU9-F1
#
_cell.length_a   1.000
_cell.length_b   1.000
_cell.length_c   1.000
_cell.angle_alpha   90.00
_cell.angle_beta   90.00
_cell.angle_gamma   90.00
#
_symmetry.space_group_name_H-M   'P 1'
#
loop_
_entity.id
_entity.type
_entity.pdbx_description
1 polymer ?
#
loop_
_entity_poly.entity_id
_entity_poly.type
_entity_poly.pdbx_seq_one_letter_code
_entity_poly.pdbx_strand_id
1 'polypeptide(L)' 'MLFFDANSLLTHIELQQEINKLEKQKEHLQKEIAKDKKTINKLKNEQELERFGREEYYLKKDNEEIYIIENADSLKK' A
#
# COMPACT_ATOMS: atom_id res chain seq x y z
N MET A 1 -1.19 -39.79 -23.74
CA MET A 1 -0.86 -40.65 -22.59
C MET A 1 -1.44 -39.93 -21.37
N LEU A 2 -2.68 -40.27 -21.04
CA LEU A 2 -3.55 -39.48 -20.17
C LEU A 2 -3.23 -39.81 -18.70
N PHE A 3 -2.93 -38.80 -17.88
CA PHE A 3 -3.59 -38.54 -16.59
C PHE A 3 -3.92 -39.71 -15.61
N PHE A 4 -3.27 -40.88 -15.66
CA PHE A 4 -3.61 -42.07 -14.85
C PHE A 4 -2.64 -42.35 -13.69
N ASP A 5 -1.97 -41.35 -13.15
CA ASP A 5 -1.54 -41.42 -11.76
C ASP A 5 -2.30 -40.33 -11.00
N ALA A 6 -3.14 -40.73 -10.03
CA ALA A 6 -3.95 -39.81 -9.23
C ALA A 6 -3.09 -38.73 -8.54
N ASN A 7 -1.81 -39.05 -8.28
CA ASN A 7 -0.83 -38.10 -7.76
C ASN A 7 -0.55 -36.96 -8.75
N SER A 8 -0.46 -37.23 -10.05
CA SER A 8 -0.18 -36.21 -11.06
C SER A 8 -1.31 -35.19 -11.21
N LEU A 9 -2.57 -35.63 -11.12
CA LEU A 9 -3.72 -34.71 -11.18
C LEU A 9 -3.80 -33.80 -9.95
N LEU A 10 -3.55 -34.35 -8.75
CA LEU A 10 -3.52 -33.57 -7.52
C LEU A 10 -2.42 -32.50 -7.55
N THR A 11 -1.21 -32.90 -7.95
CA THR A 11 -0.08 -31.97 -8.09
C THR A 11 -0.37 -30.86 -9.11
N HIS A 12 -1.03 -31.17 -10.23
CA HIS A 12 -1.42 -30.13 -11.20
C HIS A 12 -2.42 -29.13 -10.61
N ILE A 13 -3.38 -29.58 -9.81
CA ILE A 13 -4.34 -28.70 -9.14
C ILE A 13 -3.63 -27.79 -8.12
N GLU A 14 -2.73 -28.35 -7.30
CA GLU A 14 -1.95 -27.59 -6.33
C GLU A 14 -1.08 -26.52 -7.00
N LEU A 15 -0.37 -26.88 -8.07
CA LEU A 15 0.43 -25.95 -8.85
C LEU A 15 -0.42 -24.85 -9.47
N GLN A 16 -1.61 -25.17 -9.98
CA GLN A 16 -2.51 -24.16 -10.54
C GLN A 16 -3.01 -23.18 -9.46
N GLN A 17 -3.28 -23.67 -8.26
CA GLN A 17 -3.64 -22.81 -7.12
C GLN A 17 -2.48 -21.90 -6.72
N GLU A 18 -1.25 -22.42 -6.71
CA GLU A 18 -0.05 -21.64 -6.43
C GLU A 18 0.19 -20.57 -7.49
N ILE A 19 0.04 -20.91 -8.78
CA ILE A 19 0.10 -19.95 -9.88
C ILE A 19 -0.92 -18.83 -9.67
N ASN A 20 -2.19 -19.18 -9.44
CA ASN A 20 -3.24 -18.18 -9.24
C ASN A 20 -2.96 -17.28 -8.02
N LYS A 21 -2.39 -17.84 -6.94
CA LYS A 21 -1.98 -17.10 -5.75
C LYS A 21 -0.86 -16.11 -6.07
N LEU A 22 0.16 -16.55 -6.79
CA LEU A 22 1.29 -15.72 -7.20
C LEU A 22 0.85 -14.60 -8.16
N GLU A 23 -0.05 -14.90 -9.10
CA GLU A 23 -0.63 -13.91 -10.01
C GLU A 23 -1.41 -12.84 -9.25
N LYS A 24 -2.25 -13.24 -8.28
CA LYS A 24 -2.99 -12.29 -7.44
C LYS A 24 -2.07 -11.42 -6.60
N GLN A 25 -1.00 -12.00 -6.04
CA GLN A 25 0.03 -11.25 -5.31
C GLN A 25 0.73 -10.25 -6.22
N LYS A 26 1.12 -10.67 -7.43
CA LYS A 26 1.73 -9.80 -8.43
C LYS A 26 0.82 -8.63 -8.80
N GLU A 27 -0.45 -8.88 -9.07
CA GLU A 27 -1.42 -7.83 -9.40
C GLU A 27 -1.59 -6.83 -8.25
N HIS A 28 -1.68 -7.33 -7.02
CA HIS A 28 -1.76 -6.49 -5.83
C HIS A 28 -0.52 -5.60 -5.66
N LEU A 29 0.68 -6.18 -5.77
CA LEU A 29 1.93 -5.43 -5.68
C LEU A 29 2.06 -4.39 -6.80
N GLN A 30 1.64 -4.72 -8.03
CA GLN A 30 1.63 -3.76 -9.14
C GLN A 30 0.70 -2.56 -8.87
N LYS A 31 -0.45 -2.80 -8.24
CA LYS A 31 -1.38 -1.74 -7.83
C LYS A 31 -0.78 -0.85 -6.74
N GLU A 32 -0.17 -1.43 -5.71
CA GLU A 32 0.50 -0.65 -4.66
C GLU A 32 1.67 0.16 -5.24
N ILE A 33 2.49 -0.42 -6.12
CA ILE A 33 3.56 0.32 -6.80
C ILE A 33 3.01 1.51 -7.61
N ALA A 34 1.88 1.34 -8.30
CA ALA A 34 1.26 2.42 -9.05
C ALA A 34 0.74 3.54 -8.12
N LYS A 35 0.16 3.17 -6.98
CA LYS A 35 -0.29 4.10 -5.93
C LYS A 35 0.89 4.85 -5.33
N ASP A 36 1.96 4.16 -4.97
CA ASP A 36 3.18 4.74 -4.40
C ASP A 36 3.85 5.70 -5.37
N LYS A 37 3.94 5.34 -6.65
CA LYS A 37 4.44 6.24 -7.70
C LYS A 37 3.62 7.53 -7.78
N LYS A 38 2.29 7.44 -7.64
CA LYS A 38 1.42 8.62 -7.61
C LYS A 38 1.69 9.47 -6.37
N THR A 39 1.88 8.86 -5.21
CA THR A 39 2.23 9.54 -3.96
C THR A 39 3.60 10.23 -4.08
N ILE A 40 4.63 9.53 -4.54
CA ILE A 40 5.97 10.09 -4.77
C ILE A 40 5.90 11.28 -5.73
N ASN A 41 5.14 11.16 -6.83
CA ASN A 41 5.01 12.27 -7.77
C ASN A 41 4.31 13.50 -7.16
N LYS A 42 3.37 13.32 -6.22
CA LYS A 42 2.79 14.45 -5.48
C LYS A 42 3.81 15.08 -4.54
N LEU A 43 4.58 14.25 -3.83
CA LEU A 43 5.63 14.67 -2.90
C LEU A 43 6.86 15.31 -3.57
N LYS A 44 6.95 15.31 -4.91
CA LYS A 44 8.01 16.03 -5.63
C LYS A 44 7.88 17.56 -5.51
N ASN A 45 6.68 18.05 -5.23
CA ASN A 45 6.48 19.47 -4.96
C ASN A 45 6.86 19.75 -3.50
N GLU A 46 7.74 20.73 -3.27
CA GLU A 46 8.19 21.13 -1.93
C GLU A 46 7.02 21.50 -1.00
N GLN A 47 5.96 22.12 -1.53
CA GLN A 47 4.76 22.44 -0.75
C GLN A 47 3.99 21.19 -0.30
N GLU A 48 3.86 20.19 -1.16
CA GLU A 48 3.17 18.94 -0.83
C GLU A 48 4.00 18.09 0.13
N LEU A 49 5.32 18.12 0.00
CA LEU A 49 6.25 17.46 0.91
C LEU A 49 6.19 18.09 2.31
N GLU A 50 6.20 19.43 2.38
CA GLU A 50 6.06 20.16 3.64
C GLU A 50 4.70 19.89 4.29
N ARG A 51 3.60 19.90 3.51
CA ARG A 51 2.27 19.54 4.02
C ARG A 51 2.26 18.12 4.59
N PHE A 52 2.79 17.15 3.87
CA PHE A 52 2.87 15.77 4.31
C PHE A 52 3.70 15.60 5.60
N GLY A 53 4.84 16.28 5.69
CA GLY A 53 5.67 16.28 6.91
C GLY A 53 4.96 16.89 8.12
N ARG A 54 4.10 17.90 7.90
CA ARG A 54 3.30 18.53 8.97
C ARG A 54 2.10 17.67 9.39
N GLU A 55 1.40 17.06 8.45
CA GLU A 55 0.18 16.29 8.71
C GLU A 55 0.49 14.92 9.35
N GLU A 56 1.46 14.19 8.81
CA GLU A 56 1.73 12.81 9.25
C GLU A 56 2.77 12.73 10.38
N TYR A 57 3.71 13.67 10.41
CA TYR A 57 4.88 13.63 11.29
C TYR A 57 5.02 14.85 12.20
N TYR A 58 4.10 15.82 12.12
CA TYR A 58 4.10 17.05 12.93
C TYR A 58 5.44 17.81 12.88
N LEU A 59 6.14 17.74 11.75
CA LEU A 59 7.43 18.40 11.57
C LEU A 59 7.25 19.91 11.53
N LYS A 60 8.21 20.63 12.12
CA LYS A 60 8.26 22.10 12.17
C LYS A 60 9.62 22.62 11.77
N LYS A 61 9.67 23.86 11.27
CA LYS A 61 10.93 24.59 11.04
C LYS A 61 11.45 25.20 12.34
N ASP A 62 12.73 25.53 12.36
CA ASP A 62 13.32 26.28 13.46
C ASP A 62 12.66 27.67 13.53
N ASN A 63 12.25 28.08 14.73
CA ASN A 63 11.42 29.27 15.01
C ASN A 63 9.97 29.21 14.51
N GLU A 64 9.39 28.01 14.38
CA GLU A 64 7.97 27.82 14.09
C GLU A 64 7.21 27.21 15.28
N GLU A 65 5.99 27.71 15.50
CA GLU A 65 5.02 27.16 16.45
C GLU A 65 3.89 26.46 15.68
N ILE A 66 3.64 25.18 15.98
CA ILE A 66 2.56 24.40 15.39
C ILE A 66 1.45 24.23 16.41
N TYR A 67 0.22 24.51 15.99
CA TYR A 67 -0.99 24.31 16.77
C TYR A 67 -1.77 23.12 16.20
N ILE A 68 -2.00 22.10 17.01
CA ILE A 68 -2.89 20.98 16.66
C ILE A 68 -4.27 21.33 17.20
N ILE A 69 -5.24 21.51 16.31
CA ILE A 69 -6.61 21.87 16.69
C ILE A 69 -7.47 20.61 16.62
N GLU A 70 -7.89 20.12 17.77
CA GLU A 70 -8.87 19.04 17.88
C GLU A 70 -10.27 19.65 18.05
N ASN A 71 -11.18 19.37 17.11
CA ASN A 71 -12.56 19.83 17.23
C ASN A 71 -13.31 18.95 18.23
N ALA A 72 -14.13 19.55 19.10
CA ALA A 72 -14.86 18.87 20.18
C ALA A 72 -15.77 17.72 19.67
N ASP A 73 -16.22 17.77 18.42
CA ASP A 73 -16.99 16.68 17.77
C ASP A 73 -16.17 15.42 17.45
N SER A 74 -14.84 15.49 17.49
CA SER A 74 -13.93 14.36 17.20
C SER A 74 -13.62 13.52 18.43
N LEU A 75 -14.06 13.94 19.62
CA LEU A 75 -13.94 13.17 20.86
C LEU A 75 -15.05 12.12 20.89
N LYS A 76 -14.71 10.84 20.70
CA LYS A 76 -15.64 9.75 21.03
C LYS A 76 -15.89 9.78 22.53
N LYS A 77 -17.16 9.95 22.92
CA LYS A 77 -17.63 9.75 24.31
C LYS A 77 -17.30 8.36 24.82
#